data_AF-K9W6S7-F1
#
_entry.id   AF-K9W6S7-F1
#
_cell.length_a   1.000
_cell.length_b   1.000
_cell.length_c   1.000
_cell.angle_alpha   90.00
_cell.angle_beta   90.00
_cell.angle_gamma   90.00
#
_symmetry.space_group_name_H-M   'P 1'
#
loop_
_entity.id
_entity.type
_entity.pdbx_description
1 polymer ?
#
loop_
_entity_poly.entity_id
_entity_poly.type
_entity_poly.pdbx_seq_one_letter_code
_entity_poly.pdbx_strand_id
1 'polypeptide(L)' 'MVYGNEDIDLPSGEQGIRCVILCQSLTNTFTPIYVVRLDERTGNVFILAGDNIEIEIYRNGLWRFL' A
#
# COMPACT_ATOMS: atom_id res chain seq x y z
N MET A 1 9.81 -26.59 -3.27
CA MET A 1 9.68 -25.97 -4.61
C MET A 1 8.88 -24.69 -4.36
N VAL A 2 9.46 -23.50 -4.26
CA VAL A 2 10.61 -22.92 -4.98
C VAL A 2 11.66 -22.42 -3.96
N TYR A 3 12.93 -22.69 -4.22
CA TYR A 3 14.08 -22.04 -3.57
C TYR A 3 14.59 -20.99 -4.57
N GLY A 4 14.59 -19.72 -4.20
CA GLY A 4 15.17 -18.62 -4.96
C GLY A 4 15.36 -17.42 -4.05
N ASN A 5 16.61 -16.96 -3.89
CA ASN A 5 16.91 -15.65 -3.32
C ASN A 5 16.45 -14.58 -4.31
N GLU A 6 15.15 -14.32 -4.33
CA GLU A 6 14.60 -13.11 -4.91
C GLU A 6 14.54 -12.15 -3.73
N ASP A 7 15.25 -11.02 -3.80
CA ASP A 7 14.96 -9.89 -2.92
C ASP A 7 13.50 -9.50 -3.18
N ILE A 8 12.57 -10.14 -2.47
CA ILE A 8 11.17 -9.75 -2.48
C ILE A 8 11.20 -8.31 -2.01
N ASP A 9 10.94 -7.37 -2.93
CA ASP A 9 10.86 -5.96 -2.57
C ASP A 9 9.64 -5.87 -1.63
N LEU A 10 9.94 -5.82 -0.34
CA LEU A 10 8.96 -5.79 0.72
C LEU A 10 8.69 -4.33 1.06
N PRO A 11 7.43 -3.96 1.33
CA PRO A 11 7.16 -2.68 1.95
C PRO A 11 7.89 -2.60 3.29
N SER A 12 8.32 -1.39 3.67
CA SER A 12 8.88 -1.16 4.99
C SER A 12 7.85 -1.49 6.08
N GLY A 13 8.32 -1.75 7.30
CA GLY A 13 7.42 -1.94 8.44
C GLY A 13 6.48 -0.75 8.66
N GLU A 14 6.98 0.47 8.45
CA GLU A 14 6.20 1.71 8.55
C GLU A 14 5.11 1.79 7.48
N GLN A 15 5.42 1.36 6.24
CA GLN A 15 4.42 1.24 5.17
C GLN A 15 3.37 0.19 5.49
N GLY A 16 3.77 -0.98 6.02
CA GLY A 16 2.85 -2.04 6.39
C GLY A 16 1.83 -1.57 7.43
N ILE A 17 2.31 -0.91 8.50
CA ILE A 17 1.45 -0.34 9.54
C ILE A 17 0.53 0.72 8.96
N ARG A 18 1.06 1.67 8.17
CA ARG A 18 0.26 2.75 7.58
C ARG A 18 -0.79 2.20 6.62
N CYS A 19 -0.44 1.21 5.80
CA CYS A 19 -1.34 0.56 4.86
C CYS A 19 -2.54 -0.05 5.58
N VAL A 20 -2.33 -0.81 6.67
CA VAL A 20 -3.42 -1.42 7.43
C VAL A 20 -4.36 -0.35 8.02
N ILE A 21 -3.81 0.73 8.58
CA ILE A 21 -4.60 1.84 9.14
C ILE A 21 -5.48 2.52 8.06
N LEU A 22 -4.92 2.74 6.87
CA LEU A 22 -5.64 3.36 5.75
C LEU A 22 -6.70 2.43 5.17
N CYS A 23 -6.38 1.15 4.98
CA CYS A 23 -7.35 0.14 4.57
C CYS A 23 -8.52 0.08 5.56
N GLN A 24 -8.24 0.05 6.86
CA GLN A 24 -9.28 0.07 7.88
C GLN A 24 -10.16 1.32 7.75
N SER A 25 -9.54 2.50 7.61
CA SER A 25 -10.26 3.77 7.48
C SER A 25 -11.19 3.80 6.26
N LEU A 26 -10.73 3.29 5.12
CA LEU A 26 -11.54 3.13 3.91
C LEU A 26 -12.70 2.15 4.15
N THR A 27 -12.43 0.98 4.73
CA THR A 27 -13.47 -0.03 4.97
C THR A 27 -14.48 0.38 6.05
N ASN A 28 -14.11 1.22 7.02
CA ASN A 28 -15.04 1.79 7.99
C ASN A 28 -16.13 2.67 7.33
N THR A 29 -15.82 3.22 6.15
CA THR A 29 -16.77 3.98 5.33
C THR A 29 -17.43 3.13 4.25
N PHE A 30 -17.26 1.80 4.30
CA PHE A 30 -17.69 0.86 3.26
C PHE A 30 -17.11 1.16 1.87
N THR A 31 -15.99 1.87 1.80
CA THR A 31 -15.33 2.16 0.53
C THR A 31 -14.58 0.89 0.06
N PRO A 32 -14.89 0.35 -1.13
CA PRO A 32 -14.21 -0.83 -1.65
C PRO A 32 -12.75 -0.50 -2.01
N ILE A 33 -11.83 -1.41 -1.68
CA ILE A 33 -10.42 -1.33 -2.06
C ILE A 33 -10.21 -2.24 -3.27
N TYR A 34 -9.77 -1.67 -4.39
CA TYR A 34 -9.57 -2.39 -5.64
C TYR A 34 -8.14 -2.92 -5.78
N VAL A 35 -7.15 -2.13 -5.38
CA VAL A 35 -5.73 -2.48 -5.51
C VAL A 35 -4.96 -2.02 -4.29
N VAL A 36 -4.09 -2.89 -3.77
CA VAL A 36 -2.98 -2.55 -2.88
C VAL A 36 -1.73 -3.15 -3.48
N ARG A 37 -0.71 -2.34 -3.80
CA ARG A 37 0.53 -2.84 -4.41
C ARG A 37 1.75 -2.07 -3.94
N LEU A 38 2.89 -2.73 -3.92
CA LEU A 38 4.19 -2.05 -3.91
C LEU A 38 4.56 -1.70 -5.37
N ASP A 39 5.05 -0.49 -5.58
CA ASP A 39 5.72 -0.11 -6.82
C ASP A 39 7.24 -0.30 -6.67
N GLU A 40 7.79 -1.32 -7.30
CA GLU A 40 9.21 -1.68 -7.23
C GLU A 40 10.15 -0.60 -7.79
N ARG A 41 9.65 0.32 -8.62
CA ARG A 41 10.47 1.45 -9.12
C ARG A 41 10.74 2.50 -8.05
N THR A 42 9.80 2.72 -7.15
CA THR A 42 9.85 3.79 -6.13
C THR A 42 9.98 3.24 -4.71
N GLY A 43 9.61 1.99 -4.51
CA GLY A 43 9.42 1.37 -3.20
C GLY A 43 8.21 1.92 -2.44
N ASN A 44 7.28 2.61 -3.10
CA ASN A 44 6.08 3.16 -2.47
C ASN A 44 4.90 2.19 -2.56
N VAL A 45 4.01 2.20 -1.56
CA VAL A 45 2.77 1.43 -1.59
C VAL A 45 1.66 2.31 -2.14
N PHE A 46 0.86 1.77 -3.07
CA PHE A 46 -0.30 2.43 -3.64
C PHE A 46 -1.58 1.72 -3.23
N ILE A 47 -2.62 2.49 -2.91
CA ILE A 47 -3.98 2.02 -2.65
C ILE A 47 -4.92 2.71 -3.65
N LEU A 48 -5.68 1.92 -4.41
CA LEU A 48 -6.78 2.39 -5.24
C LEU A 48 -8.10 1.93 -4.62
N ALA A 49 -9.00 2.87 -4.34
CA ALA A 49 -10.25 2.58 -3.64
C ALA A 49 -11.38 3.51 -4.12
N GLY A 50 -12.62 3.02 -4.08
CA GLY A 50 -13.78 3.76 -4.56
C GLY A 50 -13.60 4.31 -5.99
N ASP A 51 -14.41 5.29 -6.36
CA ASP A 51 -14.41 5.77 -7.74
C ASP A 51 -13.19 6.64 -8.09
N ASN A 52 -12.57 7.27 -7.08
CA ASN A 52 -11.53 8.29 -7.29
C ASN A 52 -10.66 8.54 -6.03
N ILE A 53 -10.40 7.50 -5.22
CA ILE A 53 -9.42 7.57 -4.14
C ILE A 53 -8.15 6.85 -4.55
N GLU A 54 -7.06 7.62 -4.62
CA GLU A 54 -5.72 7.13 -4.88
C GLU A 54 -4.82 7.60 -3.73
N ILE A 55 -4.12 6.65 -3.10
CA ILE A 55 -3.23 6.94 -1.97
C ILE A 55 -1.85 6.38 -2.26
N GLU A 56 -0.82 7.19 -2.04
CA GLU A 56 0.59 6.80 -2.06
C GLU A 56 1.15 6.83 -0.64
N ILE A 57 1.85 5.77 -0.25
CA ILE A 57 2.54 5.62 1.04
C ILE A 57 4.03 5.49 0.79
N TYR A 58 4.80 6.48 1.23
CA TYR A 58 6.25 6.52 1.14
C TYR A 58 6.91 5.49 2.05
N ARG A 59 8.17 5.12 1.77
CA ARG A 59 8.98 4.19 2.58
C ARG A 59 9.01 4.52 4.08
N ASN A 60 8.86 5.79 4.45
CA ASN A 60 8.84 6.25 5.85
C ASN A 60 7.44 6.29 6.50
N GLY A 61 6.44 5.67 5.87
CA GLY A 61 5.06 5.62 6.36
C GLY A 61 4.29 6.95 6.30
N LEU A 62 4.87 8.04 5.77
CA LEU A 62 4.11 9.21 5.36
C LEU A 62 3.27 8.86 4.13
N TRP A 63 2.13 9.52 3.96
CA TRP A 63 1.22 9.22 2.86
C TRP A 63 0.52 10.48 2.37
N ARG A 64 0.01 10.43 1.14
CA ARG A 64 -0.78 11.50 0.51
C ARG A 64 -1.86 10.92 -0.40
N PHE A 65 -2.89 11.72 -0.67
CA PHE A 65 -3.74 11.52 -1.83
C PHE A 65 -3.00 11.95 -3.10
N LEU A 66 -3.32 11.28 -4.22
CA LEU A 66 -2.88 11.66 -5.56
C LEU A 66 -3.96 12.43 -6.32
#